data_AF-A0A3D3ZPN1-F1
#
_entry.id   AF-A0A3D3ZPN1-F1
#
_cell.length_a   1.000
_cell.length_b   1.000
_cell.length_c   1.000
_cell.angle_alpha   90.00
_cell.angle_beta   90.00
_cell.angle_gamma   90.00
#
_symmetry.space_group_name_H-M   'P 1'
#
loop_
_entity.id
_entity.type
_entity.pdbx_description
1 polymer ?
#
loop_
_entity_poly.entity_id
_entity_poly.type
_entity_poly.pdbx_seq_one_letter_code
_entity_poly.pdbx_strand_id
1 'polypeptide(L)'
;LTVIGPISDILFDQLIGAGCVERVSAAWAGNVSEGLGYCYRRAAEKAMPRAITIEEHSNFTIALALLAGSLGSPYIPTRSTLGSDIPSHNTTFRLEHSPLDGTPLLLVPALHPDVTIVHVQRSDEEGNAHLWGNAGVCEEAMLAA
;
A
#
# COMPACT_ATOMS: atom_id res chain seq x y z
N LEU A 1 0.30 12.48 -7.40
CA LEU A 1 0.41 11.00 -7.39
C LEU A 1 -0.16 10.45 -6.09
N THR A 2 -0.85 9.31 -6.15
CA THR A 2 -1.05 8.43 -4.99
C THR A 2 0.07 7.41 -5.02
N VAL A 3 0.82 7.26 -3.94
CA VAL A 3 1.88 6.23 -3.83
C VAL A 3 1.41 5.12 -2.89
N ILE A 4 1.63 3.87 -3.29
CA ILE A 4 1.14 2.66 -2.62
C ILE A 4 2.33 1.77 -2.29
N GLY A 5 2.41 1.27 -1.06
CA GLY A 5 3.44 0.31 -0.68
C GLY A 5 3.25 -0.22 0.74
N PRO A 6 3.57 -1.49 1.01
CA PRO A 6 3.45 -2.04 2.37
C PRO A 6 4.36 -1.26 3.33
N ILE A 7 5.61 -1.05 2.94
CA ILE A 7 6.61 -0.25 3.67
C ILE A 7 7.18 0.75 2.67
N SER A 8 7.23 2.03 3.02
CA SER A 8 7.90 3.03 2.20
C SER A 8 9.42 2.96 2.36
N ASP A 9 10.12 3.52 1.38
CA ASP A 9 11.55 3.78 1.44
C ASP A 9 11.88 5.21 0.95
N ILE A 10 13.14 5.43 0.62
CA ILE A 10 13.65 6.72 0.14
C ILE A 10 12.94 7.22 -1.12
N LEU A 11 12.37 6.35 -1.95
CA LEU A 11 11.66 6.76 -3.17
C LEU A 11 10.39 7.54 -2.82
N PHE A 12 9.66 7.13 -1.78
CA PHE A 12 8.49 7.87 -1.29
C PHE A 12 8.93 9.24 -0.77
N ASP A 13 9.97 9.29 0.06
CA ASP A 13 10.44 10.53 0.67
C ASP A 13 10.91 11.54 -0.39
N GLN A 14 11.62 11.07 -1.42
CA GLN A 14 12.05 11.90 -2.55
C GLN A 14 10.87 12.46 -3.35
N LEU A 15 9.89 11.62 -3.71
CA LEU A 15 8.69 12.07 -4.46
C LEU A 15 7.83 13.04 -3.64
N ILE A 16 7.72 12.83 -2.33
CA ILE A 16 7.05 13.75 -1.41
C ILE A 16 7.83 15.07 -1.32
N GLY A 17 9.16 14.99 -1.18
CA GLY A 17 10.05 16.15 -1.12
C GLY A 17 10.00 17.02 -2.38
N ALA A 18 9.82 16.38 -3.54
CA ALA A 18 9.60 17.04 -4.83
C ALA A 18 8.19 17.63 -5.00
N GLY A 19 7.26 17.35 -4.07
CA GLY A 19 5.87 17.84 -4.13
C GLY A 19 4.97 17.09 -5.12
N CYS A 20 5.40 15.91 -5.60
CA CYS A 20 4.68 15.12 -6.59
C CYS A 20 3.56 14.26 -5.99
N VAL A 21 3.61 14.02 -4.67
CA VAL A 21 2.69 13.14 -3.95
C VAL A 21 1.55 13.93 -3.32
N GLU A 22 0.33 13.41 -3.48
CA GLU A 22 -0.89 13.91 -2.85
C GLU A 22 -1.42 12.95 -1.79
N ARG A 23 -1.29 11.64 -2.02
CA ARG A 23 -1.77 10.61 -1.09
C ARG A 23 -0.71 9.52 -0.90
N VAL A 24 -0.59 9.02 0.32
CA VAL A 24 0.22 7.86 0.69
C VAL A 24 -0.72 6.78 1.23
N SER A 25 -0.76 5.61 0.60
CA SER A 25 -1.44 4.42 1.12
C SER A 25 -0.37 3.40 1.48
N ALA A 26 -0.09 3.29 2.79
CA ALA A 26 1.02 2.47 3.28
C ALA A 26 0.79 2.00 4.71
N ALA A 27 1.54 0.97 5.12
CA ALA A 27 1.52 0.54 6.52
C ALA A 27 2.53 1.27 7.40
N TRP A 28 3.61 1.73 6.79
CA TRP A 28 4.63 2.49 7.47
C TRP A 28 5.39 3.33 6.44
N ALA A 29 5.68 4.58 6.80
CA ALA A 29 6.46 5.47 5.96
C ALA A 29 7.73 6.00 6.68
N GLY A 30 8.88 5.78 6.07
CA GLY A 30 10.19 6.22 6.53
C GLY A 30 11.32 5.60 5.71
N ASN A 31 12.57 5.79 6.14
CA ASN A 31 13.75 5.26 5.45
C ASN A 31 14.38 4.16 6.30
N VAL A 32 13.85 2.93 6.21
CA VAL A 32 14.13 1.78 7.10
C VAL A 32 15.56 1.74 7.67
N SER A 33 16.57 1.82 6.79
CA SER A 33 18.00 1.75 7.16
C SER A 33 18.68 3.11 7.35
N GLU A 34 18.11 4.19 6.83
CA GLU A 34 18.71 5.54 6.80
C GLU A 34 18.04 6.55 7.74
N GLY A 35 17.00 6.13 8.46
CA GLY A 35 16.32 6.91 9.49
C GLY A 35 14.92 7.36 9.12
N LEU A 36 14.58 8.59 9.49
CA LEU A 36 13.23 9.12 9.38
C LEU A 36 12.95 9.60 7.95
N GLY A 37 11.73 9.41 7.46
CA GLY A 37 11.26 10.06 6.25
C GLY A 37 11.06 11.55 6.52
N TYR A 38 12.10 12.36 6.28
CA TYR A 38 12.08 13.79 6.61
C TYR A 38 11.07 14.56 5.77
N CYS A 39 10.95 14.23 4.49
CA CYS A 39 9.99 14.87 3.60
C CYS A 39 8.56 14.40 3.90
N TYR A 40 8.36 13.09 4.15
CA TYR A 40 7.08 12.54 4.61
C TYR A 40 6.60 13.24 5.86
N ARG A 41 7.43 13.28 6.91
CA ARG A 41 7.06 13.90 8.18
C ARG A 41 6.81 15.40 8.03
N ARG A 42 7.65 16.11 7.27
CA ARG A 42 7.45 17.54 7.00
C ARG A 42 6.15 17.80 6.24
N ALA A 43 5.79 16.94 5.27
CA ALA A 43 4.53 17.05 4.54
C ALA A 43 3.32 16.73 5.44
N ALA A 44 3.41 15.69 6.27
CA ALA A 44 2.35 15.28 7.19
C ALA A 44 2.11 16.30 8.33
N GLU A 45 3.17 16.80 8.96
CA GLU A 45 3.07 17.69 10.13
C GLU A 45 2.93 19.18 9.75
N LYS A 46 3.53 19.59 8.63
CA LYS A 46 3.67 21.02 8.27
C LYS A 46 3.13 21.36 6.88
N ALA A 47 2.57 20.39 6.16
CA ALA A 47 2.06 20.58 4.80
C ALA A 47 3.09 21.17 3.82
N MET A 48 4.37 20.81 3.97
CA MET A 48 5.46 21.31 3.12
C MET A 48 6.20 20.17 2.38
N PRO A 49 6.38 20.25 1.05
CA PRO A 49 6.03 21.38 0.16
C PRO A 49 4.52 21.50 -0.14
N ARG A 50 3.74 20.44 0.17
CA ARG A 50 2.29 20.45 0.17
C ARG A 50 1.76 19.49 1.24
N ALA A 51 0.47 19.63 1.58
CA ALA A 51 -0.22 18.63 2.37
C ALA A 51 -0.33 17.31 1.59
N ILE A 52 -0.24 16.21 2.33
CA ILE A 52 -0.50 14.85 1.85
C ILE A 52 -1.65 14.23 2.67
N THR A 53 -2.47 13.43 2.01
CA THR A 53 -3.43 12.55 2.68
C THR A 53 -2.76 11.23 2.99
N ILE A 54 -2.92 10.74 4.22
CA ILE A 54 -2.40 9.44 4.64
C ILE A 54 -3.58 8.50 4.78
N GLU A 55 -3.51 7.38 4.08
CA GLU A 55 -4.46 6.27 4.17
C GLU A 55 -3.75 5.11 4.88
N GLU A 56 -4.12 4.92 6.15
CA GLU A 56 -3.43 3.99 7.05
C GLU A 56 -3.79 2.54 6.71
N HIS A 57 -2.78 1.71 6.48
CA HIS A 57 -2.95 0.27 6.35
C HIS A 57 -2.08 -0.47 7.37
N SER A 58 -2.28 -1.77 7.52
CA SER A 58 -1.23 -2.70 7.93
C SER A 58 -0.51 -3.27 6.70
N ASN A 59 0.68 -3.86 6.88
CA ASN A 59 1.39 -4.54 5.80
C ASN A 59 0.49 -5.59 5.13
N PHE A 60 -0.26 -6.32 5.95
CA PHE A 60 -1.14 -7.37 5.47
C PHE A 60 -2.35 -6.81 4.72
N THR A 61 -2.96 -5.71 5.17
CA THR A 61 -4.08 -5.10 4.42
C THR A 61 -3.64 -4.47 3.11
N ILE A 62 -2.41 -3.97 2.97
CA ILE A 62 -1.90 -3.58 1.63
C ILE A 62 -1.79 -4.81 0.73
N ALA A 63 -1.18 -5.90 1.24
CA ALA A 63 -1.05 -7.14 0.48
C ALA A 63 -2.42 -7.69 0.05
N LEU A 64 -3.40 -7.70 0.94
CA LEU A 64 -4.78 -8.14 0.64
C LEU A 64 -5.48 -7.23 -0.37
N ALA A 65 -5.24 -5.91 -0.31
CA ALA A 65 -5.85 -4.97 -1.26
C ALA A 65 -5.27 -5.14 -2.67
N LEU A 66 -3.96 -5.36 -2.79
CA LEU A 66 -3.31 -5.68 -4.07
C LEU A 66 -3.73 -7.06 -4.59
N LEU A 67 -3.84 -8.05 -3.69
CA LEU A 67 -4.37 -9.37 -4.03
C LEU A 67 -5.82 -9.30 -4.53
N ALA A 68 -6.66 -8.46 -3.91
CA ALA A 68 -8.02 -8.24 -4.40
C ALA A 68 -7.99 -7.70 -5.85
N GLY A 69 -7.12 -6.71 -6.10
CA GLY A 69 -6.91 -6.13 -7.42
C GLY A 69 -6.45 -7.17 -8.45
N SER A 70 -5.46 -7.99 -8.12
CA SER A 70 -4.93 -9.03 -9.02
C SER A 70 -5.95 -10.11 -9.36
N LEU A 71 -6.86 -10.41 -8.43
CA LEU A 71 -7.94 -11.38 -8.64
C LEU A 71 -9.15 -10.78 -9.39
N GLY A 72 -9.19 -9.47 -9.62
CA GLY A 72 -10.38 -8.77 -10.09
C GLY A 72 -11.54 -8.79 -9.08
N SER A 73 -11.24 -9.05 -7.80
CA SER A 73 -12.22 -9.03 -6.71
C SER A 73 -12.37 -7.61 -6.17
N PRO A 74 -13.59 -7.13 -5.83
CA PRO A 74 -13.76 -5.79 -5.27
C PRO A 74 -13.14 -5.63 -3.86
N TYR A 75 -12.93 -6.74 -3.14
CA TYR A 75 -12.34 -6.75 -1.81
C TYR A 75 -11.82 -8.14 -1.44
N ILE A 76 -11.03 -8.20 -0.36
CA ILE A 76 -10.74 -9.45 0.37
C ILE A 76 -11.18 -9.31 1.83
N PRO A 77 -12.01 -10.23 2.36
CA PRO A 77 -12.39 -10.22 3.76
C PRO A 77 -11.24 -10.71 4.66
N THR A 78 -11.06 -10.08 5.81
CA THR A 78 -10.07 -10.50 6.80
C THR A 78 -10.51 -10.18 8.22
N ARG A 79 -10.00 -10.93 9.20
CA ARG A 79 -10.11 -10.54 10.62
C ARG A 79 -8.97 -9.62 11.06
N SER A 80 -7.95 -9.47 10.21
CA SER A 80 -6.78 -8.65 10.53
C SER A 80 -7.18 -7.20 10.78
N THR A 81 -6.46 -6.54 11.68
CA THR A 81 -6.68 -5.16 12.16
C THR A 81 -7.97 -4.91 12.95
N LEU A 82 -8.89 -5.89 13.04
CA LEU A 82 -9.99 -5.81 14.02
C LEU A 82 -9.40 -5.71 15.43
N GLY A 83 -9.85 -4.69 16.18
CA GLY A 83 -9.33 -4.39 17.52
C GLY A 83 -8.09 -3.48 17.54
N SER A 84 -7.63 -2.99 16.39
CA SER A 84 -6.67 -1.88 16.28
C SER A 84 -7.39 -0.58 15.91
N ASP A 85 -6.65 0.53 15.91
CA ASP A 85 -7.17 1.82 15.44
C ASP A 85 -7.13 1.97 13.90
N ILE A 86 -6.50 1.04 13.16
CA ILE A 86 -6.41 1.17 11.69
C ILE A 86 -7.80 1.32 11.04
N PRO A 87 -8.84 0.52 11.37
CA PRO A 87 -10.17 0.71 10.79
C PRO A 87 -10.86 2.03 11.17
N SER A 88 -10.44 2.70 12.26
CA SER A 88 -11.00 4.02 12.62
C SER A 88 -10.34 5.16 11.85
N HIS A 89 -9.08 4.97 11.44
CA HIS A 89 -8.32 5.94 10.63
C HIS A 89 -8.40 5.69 9.12
N ASN A 90 -8.81 4.50 8.67
CA ASN A 90 -9.04 4.17 7.27
C ASN A 90 -10.53 3.92 6.99
N THR A 91 -11.20 4.93 6.47
CA THR A 91 -12.64 4.90 6.18
C THR A 91 -13.01 4.11 4.92
N THR A 92 -12.02 3.59 4.18
CA THR A 92 -12.28 2.74 3.01
C THR A 92 -12.69 1.33 3.41
N PHE A 93 -12.26 0.87 4.58
CA PHE A 93 -12.60 -0.45 5.10
C PHE A 93 -14.06 -0.51 5.55
N ARG A 94 -14.69 -1.68 5.41
CA ARG A 94 -16.05 -1.91 5.91
C ARG A 94 -16.07 -3.09 6.88
N LEU A 95 -16.62 -2.86 8.07
CA LEU A 95 -16.89 -3.93 9.02
C LEU A 95 -18.21 -4.61 8.65
N GLU A 96 -18.15 -5.92 8.45
CA GLU A 96 -19.29 -6.76 8.08
C GLU A 96 -19.26 -8.07 8.89
N HIS A 97 -20.29 -8.90 8.71
CA HIS A 97 -20.33 -10.25 9.28
C HIS A 97 -20.25 -11.30 8.17
N SER A 98 -19.50 -12.35 8.43
CA SER A 98 -19.39 -13.52 7.56
C SER A 98 -20.76 -14.14 7.30
N PRO A 99 -21.15 -14.37 6.04
CA PRO A 99 -22.42 -15.04 5.73
C PRO A 99 -22.40 -16.54 6.06
N LEU A 100 -21.22 -17.11 6.35
CA LEU A 100 -21.05 -18.55 6.61
C LEU A 100 -21.21 -18.90 8.09
N ASP A 101 -20.74 -18.02 8.98
CA ASP A 101 -20.67 -18.29 10.43
C ASP A 101 -20.99 -17.08 11.32
N GLY A 102 -21.36 -15.94 10.72
CA GLY A 102 -21.71 -14.71 11.44
C GLY A 102 -20.56 -14.01 12.14
N THR A 103 -19.30 -14.46 11.96
CA THR A 103 -18.15 -13.84 12.60
C THR A 103 -17.85 -12.45 12.00
N PRO A 104 -17.37 -11.47 12.80
CA PRO A 104 -17.03 -10.15 12.27
C PRO A 104 -15.80 -10.24 11.36
N LEU A 105 -15.87 -9.53 10.23
CA LEU A 105 -14.84 -9.43 9.20
C LEU A 105 -14.69 -7.97 8.77
N LEU A 106 -13.47 -7.60 8.43
CA LEU A 106 -13.16 -6.36 7.75
C LEU A 106 -13.02 -6.64 6.25
N LEU A 107 -13.79 -5.93 5.43
CA LEU A 107 -13.64 -5.95 3.98
C LEU A 107 -12.56 -4.93 3.60
N VAL A 108 -11.46 -5.43 3.06
CA VAL A 108 -10.36 -4.63 2.54
C VAL A 108 -10.59 -4.41 1.04
N PRO A 109 -10.91 -3.19 0.58
CA PRO A 109 -11.15 -2.91 -0.83
C PRO A 109 -9.92 -3.17 -1.68
N ALA A 110 -10.14 -3.46 -2.96
CA ALA A 110 -9.06 -3.60 -3.92
C ALA A 110 -8.32 -2.28 -4.16
N LEU A 111 -7.00 -2.38 -4.30
CA LEU A 111 -6.17 -1.33 -4.86
C LEU A 111 -5.90 -1.66 -6.33
N HIS A 112 -6.15 -0.68 -7.20
CA HIS A 112 -5.89 -0.74 -8.64
C HIS A 112 -4.88 0.37 -8.98
N PRO A 113 -3.58 0.12 -8.85
CA PRO A 113 -2.57 1.09 -9.27
C PRO A 113 -2.64 1.33 -10.77
N ASP A 114 -2.56 2.58 -11.24
CA ASP A 114 -2.47 2.84 -12.69
C ASP A 114 -1.13 2.36 -13.28
N VAL A 115 -0.10 2.30 -12.45
CA VAL A 115 1.27 1.90 -12.79
C VAL A 115 1.90 1.22 -11.59
N THR A 116 2.50 0.04 -11.81
CA THR A 116 3.38 -0.63 -10.84
C THR A 116 4.83 -0.62 -11.34
N ILE A 117 5.75 -0.21 -10.48
CA ILE A 117 7.20 -0.21 -10.76
C ILE A 117 7.85 -1.32 -9.94
N VAL A 118 8.46 -2.30 -10.60
CA VAL A 118 9.17 -3.41 -9.94
C VAL A 118 10.63 -3.41 -10.35
N HIS A 119 11.52 -3.58 -9.36
CA HIS A 119 12.93 -3.84 -9.61
C HIS A 119 13.17 -5.34 -9.75
N VAL A 120 13.76 -5.76 -10.86
CA VAL A 120 14.07 -7.17 -11.17
C VAL A 120 15.54 -7.32 -11.55
N GLN A 121 16.11 -8.50 -11.35
CA GLN A 121 17.53 -8.73 -11.60
C GLN A 121 17.83 -8.85 -13.10
N ARG A 122 16.91 -9.37 -13.89
CA ARG A 122 17.05 -9.54 -15.35
C ARG A 122 15.69 -9.43 -16.03
N SER A 123 15.68 -8.86 -17.21
CA SER A 123 14.54 -8.87 -18.14
C SER A 123 15.04 -8.99 -19.58
N ASP A 124 14.12 -9.31 -20.51
CA ASP A 124 14.38 -9.32 -21.95
C ASP A 124 13.50 -8.29 -22.69
N GLU A 125 13.65 -8.21 -24.02
CA GLU A 125 12.90 -7.28 -24.88
C GLU A 125 11.41 -7.61 -25.01
N GLU A 126 11.00 -8.84 -24.64
CA GLU A 126 9.59 -9.27 -24.65
C GLU A 126 8.87 -8.94 -23.33
N GLY A 127 9.59 -8.45 -22.33
CA GLY A 127 9.05 -8.11 -21.02
C GLY A 127 9.05 -9.28 -20.03
N ASN A 128 9.67 -10.42 -20.36
CA ASN A 128 9.89 -11.46 -19.37
C ASN A 128 10.86 -10.95 -18.32
N ALA A 129 10.59 -11.26 -17.05
CA ALA A 129 11.39 -10.81 -15.93
C ALA A 129 11.71 -11.95 -14.96
N HIS A 130 12.93 -11.96 -14.46
CA HIS A 130 13.35 -12.83 -13.37
C HIS A 130 13.47 -12.04 -12.08
N LEU A 131 12.63 -12.41 -11.11
CA LEU A 131 12.68 -11.93 -9.74
C LEU A 131 13.21 -13.04 -8.83
N TRP A 132 14.38 -12.84 -8.25
CA TRP A 132 14.99 -13.81 -7.32
C TRP A 132 14.84 -13.35 -5.86
N GLY A 133 14.67 -14.32 -4.96
CA GLY A 133 14.55 -14.08 -3.53
C GLY A 133 13.11 -13.91 -3.07
N ASN A 134 12.90 -13.07 -2.06
CA ASN A 134 11.55 -12.78 -1.55
C ASN A 134 10.85 -11.78 -2.47
N ALA A 135 9.72 -12.18 -3.05
CA ALA A 135 8.93 -11.34 -3.94
C ALA A 135 8.03 -10.34 -3.19
N GLY A 136 7.84 -10.49 -1.89
CA GLY A 136 6.94 -9.64 -1.10
C GLY A 136 5.54 -9.63 -1.68
N VAL A 137 5.08 -8.46 -2.13
CA VAL A 137 3.79 -8.23 -2.79
C VAL A 137 3.94 -7.88 -4.28
N CYS A 138 5.11 -8.14 -4.87
CA CYS A 138 5.40 -7.71 -6.24
C CYS A 138 4.47 -8.37 -7.26
N GLU A 139 4.17 -9.66 -7.11
CA GLU A 139 3.30 -10.39 -8.04
C GLU A 139 1.88 -9.82 -8.03
N GLU A 140 1.30 -9.64 -6.84
CA GLU A 140 -0.01 -9.03 -6.69
C GLU A 140 -0.03 -7.60 -7.21
N ALA A 141 1.02 -6.80 -6.94
CA ALA A 141 1.11 -5.44 -7.45
C ALA A 141 1.22 -5.37 -8.98
N MET A 142 1.95 -6.29 -9.61
CA MET A 142 2.07 -6.36 -11.07
C MET A 142 0.76 -6.74 -11.74
N LEU A 143 0.02 -7.68 -11.15
CA LEU A 143 -1.25 -8.16 -11.68
C LEU A 143 -2.44 -7.22 -11.39
N ALA A 144 -2.34 -6.38 -10.35
CA ALA A 144 -3.39 -5.43 -9.97
C ALA A 144 -3.39 -4.14 -10.80
N ALA A 145 -2.33 -3.89 -11.57
CA ALA A 145 -2.16 -2.70 -12.41
C ALA A 145 -2.62 -2.93 -13.86
#